data_AF-A0A7U3Q5L8-F1
#
_entry.id   AF-A0A7U3Q5L8-F1
#
_cell.length_a   1.000
_cell.length_b   1.000
_cell.length_c   1.000
_cell.angle_alpha   90.00
_cell.angle_beta   90.00
_cell.angle_gamma   90.00
#
_symmetry.space_group_name_H-M   'P 1'
#
loop_
_entity.id
_entity.type
_entity.pdbx_description
1 polymer ?
#
loop_
_entity_poly.entity_id
_entity_poly.type
_entity_poly.pdbx_seq_one_letter_code
_entity_poly.pdbx_strand_id
1 'polypeptide(L)'
;MNEQNLEYLKKSLDYLGFGTKLNDVLESAISREIPAFTLGVNQSYTSSQAKKDSAIGSDQMRVMLNFNRSKQSDMYFLNDYEVTLLKAGSALPIKQVFDLERDNRITALQAYKLLSGNSLERDVYAKAENGETAEKKKVWFKLNLDVQDAYGNHPLKKFYPEFKFDLSESIDKYPFKGLTELEKDGMMRVLRNGNLAQADMLIGKKTVSVFVTANPQFKGLDVFDKNMAIIRQDEIFPKQEKVQRNDVSQEQATFREVDLSAAKTEERFPWENQQDNDASQGSEIGL
;
A
#
# COMPACT_ATOMS: atom_id res chain seq x y z
N MET A 1 38.81 1.05 -0.05
CA MET A 1 37.43 0.54 0.04
C MET A 1 37.09 0.32 1.50
N ASN A 2 35.85 0.57 1.90
CA ASN A 2 35.39 0.38 3.27
C ASN A 2 34.67 -0.99 3.37
N GLU A 3 35.40 -2.03 3.77
CA GLU A 3 34.89 -3.40 3.80
C GLU A 3 33.67 -3.57 4.72
N GLN A 4 33.62 -2.86 5.85
CA GLN A 4 32.50 -2.93 6.80
C GLN A 4 31.23 -2.30 6.21
N ASN A 5 31.36 -1.19 5.49
CA ASN A 5 30.27 -0.56 4.77
C ASN A 5 29.80 -1.41 3.57
N LEU A 6 30.73 -1.99 2.80
CA LEU A 6 30.38 -2.91 1.70
C LEU A 6 29.58 -4.11 2.21
N GLU A 7 30.02 -4.76 3.29
CA GLU A 7 29.34 -5.90 3.90
C GLU A 7 27.98 -5.51 4.51
N TYR A 8 27.85 -4.31 5.08
CA TYR A 8 26.56 -3.76 5.52
C TYR A 8 25.59 -3.57 4.35
N LEU A 9 26.06 -3.07 3.20
CA LEU A 9 25.23 -2.87 2.00
C LEU A 9 24.83 -4.22 1.37
N LYS A 10 25.75 -5.20 1.28
CA LYS A 10 25.44 -6.58 0.86
C LYS A 10 24.34 -7.22 1.72
N LYS A 11 24.45 -7.12 3.05
CA LYS A 11 23.41 -7.57 4.00
C LYS A 11 22.09 -6.80 3.85
N SER A 12 22.16 -5.48 3.62
CA SER A 12 20.97 -4.66 3.40
C SER A 12 20.19 -5.08 2.14
N LEU A 13 20.89 -5.42 1.05
CA LEU A 13 20.26 -5.95 -0.17
C LEU A 13 19.59 -7.31 0.04
N ASP A 14 20.19 -8.19 0.84
CA ASP A 14 19.59 -9.47 1.21
C ASP A 14 18.31 -9.28 2.04
N TYR A 15 18.37 -8.48 3.13
CA TYR A 15 17.21 -8.17 3.97
C TYR A 15 16.06 -7.45 3.21
N LEU A 16 16.36 -6.68 2.18
CA LEU A 16 15.36 -6.03 1.32
C LEU A 16 14.78 -6.98 0.24
N GLY A 17 15.27 -8.21 0.12
CA GLY A 17 14.74 -9.22 -0.81
C GLY A 17 15.33 -9.18 -2.21
N PHE A 18 16.51 -8.59 -2.39
CA PHE A 18 17.28 -8.62 -3.65
C PHE A 18 18.30 -9.77 -3.68
N GLY A 19 18.75 -10.21 -2.50
CA GLY A 19 19.75 -11.26 -2.35
C GLY A 19 21.13 -10.88 -2.87
N THR A 20 21.99 -11.87 -3.08
CA THR A 20 23.40 -11.68 -3.43
C THR A 20 23.68 -11.30 -4.88
N LYS A 21 22.67 -11.30 -5.77
CA LYS A 21 22.85 -11.14 -7.23
C LYS A 21 23.49 -9.82 -7.68
N LEU A 22 23.52 -8.82 -6.80
CA LEU A 22 24.06 -7.49 -7.08
C LEU A 22 25.43 -7.25 -6.41
N ASN A 23 25.92 -8.20 -5.60
CA ASN A 23 27.10 -8.01 -4.74
C ASN A 23 28.35 -7.64 -5.53
N ASP A 24 28.64 -8.36 -6.62
CA ASP A 24 29.85 -8.16 -7.43
C ASP A 24 29.84 -6.81 -8.16
N VAL A 25 28.65 -6.36 -8.59
CA VAL A 25 28.47 -5.08 -9.29
C VAL A 25 28.54 -3.91 -8.30
N LEU A 26 27.96 -4.07 -7.11
CA LEU A 26 28.07 -3.15 -5.98
C LEU A 26 29.55 -2.97 -5.57
N GLU A 27 30.26 -4.08 -5.38
CA GLU A 27 31.68 -4.10 -5.01
C GLU A 27 32.54 -3.45 -6.10
N SER A 28 32.27 -3.73 -7.39
CA SER A 28 33.00 -3.10 -8.49
C SER A 28 32.74 -1.58 -8.59
N ALA A 29 31.51 -1.13 -8.32
CA ALA A 29 31.18 0.30 -8.32
C ALA A 29 31.86 1.06 -7.16
N ILE A 30 31.85 0.46 -5.96
CA ILE A 30 32.51 1.01 -4.77
C ILE A 30 34.04 0.97 -4.91
N SER A 31 34.61 -0.10 -5.45
CA SER A 31 36.06 -0.23 -5.72
C SER A 31 36.57 0.79 -6.75
N ARG A 32 35.71 1.23 -7.66
CA ARG A 32 35.99 2.28 -8.66
C ARG A 32 35.69 3.70 -8.16
N GLU A 33 35.31 3.84 -6.90
CA GLU A 33 35.01 5.12 -6.25
C GLU A 33 33.94 5.98 -6.94
N ILE A 34 32.99 5.34 -7.64
CA ILE A 34 31.94 6.01 -8.43
C ILE A 34 31.02 6.83 -7.49
N PRO A 35 30.93 8.18 -7.61
CA PRO A 35 30.26 9.01 -6.61
C PRO A 35 28.75 8.76 -6.42
N ALA A 36 28.06 8.33 -7.47
CA ALA A 36 26.66 7.89 -7.44
C ALA A 36 26.39 6.89 -8.57
N PHE A 37 25.59 5.86 -8.29
CA PHE A 37 25.24 4.82 -9.26
C PHE A 37 23.92 4.13 -8.91
N THR A 38 23.30 3.51 -9.92
CA THR A 38 22.04 2.78 -9.77
C THR A 38 22.23 1.31 -10.15
N LEU A 39 21.78 0.38 -9.30
CA LEU A 39 21.81 -1.06 -9.59
C LEU A 39 20.40 -1.55 -9.98
N GLY A 40 20.28 -2.11 -11.18
CA GLY A 40 19.02 -2.63 -11.70
C GLY A 40 18.84 -4.13 -11.45
N VAL A 41 17.64 -4.55 -11.01
CA VAL A 41 17.25 -5.96 -10.91
C VAL A 41 15.81 -6.15 -11.39
N ASN A 42 15.56 -7.23 -12.13
CA ASN A 42 14.21 -7.63 -12.54
C ASN A 42 13.76 -8.84 -11.73
N GLN A 43 12.50 -8.84 -11.31
CA GLN A 43 11.83 -9.92 -10.59
C GLN A 43 10.46 -10.19 -11.27
N SER A 44 9.97 -11.42 -11.17
CA SER A 44 8.69 -11.84 -11.75
C SER A 44 7.83 -12.51 -10.68
N TYR A 45 6.53 -12.19 -10.66
CA TYR A 45 5.57 -12.72 -9.68
C TYR A 45 4.35 -13.32 -10.38
N THR A 46 4.00 -14.56 -10.01
CA THR A 46 2.80 -15.23 -10.54
C THR A 46 1.57 -14.81 -9.74
N SER A 47 0.71 -13.99 -10.35
CA SER A 47 -0.56 -13.55 -9.78
C SER A 47 -1.55 -14.72 -9.56
N SER A 48 -2.60 -14.50 -8.76
CA SER A 48 -3.64 -15.53 -8.51
C SER A 48 -4.46 -15.89 -9.76
N GLN A 49 -4.51 -15.00 -10.76
CA GLN A 49 -5.13 -15.28 -12.08
C GLN A 49 -4.21 -16.16 -12.93
N ALA A 50 -2.92 -15.83 -13.00
CA ALA A 50 -1.90 -16.58 -13.75
C ALA A 50 -1.75 -18.05 -13.31
N LYS A 51 -2.09 -18.38 -12.06
CA LYS A 51 -2.13 -19.77 -11.56
C LYS A 51 -3.34 -20.57 -12.05
N LYS A 52 -4.36 -19.92 -12.61
CA LYS A 52 -5.57 -20.57 -13.18
C LYS A 52 -5.52 -20.61 -14.71
N ASP A 53 -4.93 -19.59 -15.34
CA ASP A 53 -4.70 -19.52 -16.78
C ASP A 53 -3.26 -19.08 -17.07
N SER A 54 -2.46 -20.03 -17.55
CA SER A 54 -1.05 -19.82 -17.91
C SER A 54 -0.86 -18.85 -19.08
N ALA A 55 -1.90 -18.57 -19.89
CA ALA A 55 -1.82 -17.60 -20.98
C ALA A 55 -1.77 -16.14 -20.48
N ILE A 56 -2.21 -15.87 -19.24
CA ILE A 56 -2.20 -14.53 -18.65
C ILE A 56 -0.76 -14.04 -18.36
N GLY A 57 0.20 -14.95 -18.21
CA GLY A 57 1.62 -14.61 -17.99
C GLY A 57 1.97 -14.36 -16.52
N SER A 58 2.87 -13.41 -16.24
CA SER A 58 3.28 -13.08 -14.87
C SER A 58 3.62 -11.60 -14.72
N ASP A 59 3.40 -11.04 -13.54
CA ASP A 59 3.64 -9.64 -13.22
C ASP A 59 5.16 -9.37 -13.23
N GLN A 60 5.61 -8.43 -14.06
CA GLN A 60 7.02 -8.08 -14.21
C GLN A 60 7.36 -6.85 -13.35
N MET A 61 8.31 -7.00 -12.43
CA MET A 61 8.77 -5.92 -11.57
C MET A 61 10.24 -5.59 -11.88
N ARG A 62 10.49 -4.36 -12.34
CA ARG A 62 11.84 -3.78 -12.39
C ARG A 62 12.07 -3.00 -11.10
N VAL A 63 13.27 -3.13 -10.54
CA VAL A 63 13.74 -2.31 -9.41
C VAL A 63 15.07 -1.65 -9.77
N MET A 64 15.23 -0.41 -9.37
CA MET A 64 16.44 0.42 -9.57
C MET A 64 16.85 1.02 -8.21
N LEU A 65 17.96 0.52 -7.66
CA LEU A 65 18.48 0.81 -6.33
C LEU A 65 19.51 1.94 -6.39
N ASN A 66 19.27 3.06 -5.71
CA ASN A 66 20.05 4.29 -5.87
C ASN A 66 21.09 4.47 -4.75
N PHE A 67 22.37 4.43 -5.14
CA PHE A 67 23.52 4.53 -4.24
C PHE A 67 24.28 5.84 -4.45
N ASN A 68 24.81 6.40 -3.36
CA ASN A 68 25.75 7.52 -3.38
C ASN A 68 26.90 7.31 -2.40
N ARG A 69 28.03 7.99 -2.66
CA ARG A 69 29.14 8.12 -1.73
C ARG A 69 28.90 9.31 -0.79
N SER A 70 29.34 9.17 0.45
CA SER A 70 29.47 10.30 1.39
C SER A 70 30.38 11.39 0.82
N LYS A 71 30.05 12.66 1.08
CA LYS A 71 30.93 13.81 0.81
C LYS A 71 31.98 14.02 1.92
N GLN A 72 31.90 13.26 3.01
CA GLN A 72 32.68 13.47 4.25
C GLN A 72 33.46 12.23 4.70
N SER A 73 33.30 11.09 4.01
CA SER A 73 33.92 9.80 4.34
C SER A 73 34.00 8.89 3.12
N ASP A 74 34.57 7.69 3.27
CA ASP A 74 34.61 6.66 2.23
C ASP A 74 33.36 5.77 2.18
N MET A 75 32.36 6.04 3.03
CA MET A 75 31.11 5.29 3.12
C MET A 75 30.20 5.51 1.90
N TYR A 76 29.48 4.45 1.54
CA TYR A 76 28.36 4.47 0.60
C TYR A 76 27.04 4.20 1.30
N PHE A 77 25.96 4.77 0.75
CA PHE A 77 24.60 4.57 1.24
C PHE A 77 23.68 4.12 0.10
N LEU A 78 22.69 3.30 0.46
CA LEU A 78 21.49 3.05 -0.33
C LEU A 78 20.38 3.90 0.29
N ASN A 79 19.86 4.87 -0.46
CA ASN A 79 18.94 5.89 0.09
C ASN A 79 17.49 5.53 -0.24
N ASP A 80 17.26 5.20 -1.51
CA ASP A 80 15.95 4.91 -2.07
C ASP A 80 16.04 3.84 -3.16
N TYR A 81 14.88 3.36 -3.60
CA TYR A 81 14.76 2.57 -4.81
C TYR A 81 13.47 2.84 -5.57
N GLU A 82 13.57 2.90 -6.89
CA GLU A 82 12.43 2.96 -7.80
C GLU A 82 11.95 1.55 -8.16
N VAL A 83 10.63 1.35 -8.11
CA VAL A 83 9.94 0.14 -8.55
C VAL A 83 9.00 0.48 -9.70
N THR A 84 9.07 -0.32 -10.76
CA THR A 84 8.14 -0.29 -11.88
C THR A 84 7.49 -1.67 -12.02
N LEU A 85 6.18 -1.76 -11.77
CA LEU A 85 5.39 -2.98 -11.84
C LEU A 85 4.48 -2.98 -13.08
N LEU A 86 4.72 -3.89 -14.02
CA LEU A 86 3.78 -4.21 -15.10
C LEU A 86 2.99 -5.46 -14.71
N LYS A 87 1.74 -5.28 -14.29
CA LYS A 87 0.85 -6.39 -13.92
C LYS A 87 0.44 -7.20 -15.16
N ALA A 88 0.28 -8.51 -15.01
CA ALA A 88 -0.16 -9.39 -16.08
C ALA A 88 -1.52 -8.92 -16.65
N GLY A 89 -1.62 -8.81 -17.99
CA GLY A 89 -2.79 -8.27 -18.67
C GLY A 89 -2.96 -6.73 -18.62
N SER A 90 -2.10 -5.99 -17.92
CA SER A 90 -2.09 -4.52 -17.98
C SER A 90 -1.29 -4.01 -19.17
N ALA A 91 -1.77 -2.94 -19.81
CA ALA A 91 -1.01 -2.18 -20.81
C ALA A 91 -0.10 -1.09 -20.18
N LEU A 92 -0.38 -0.68 -18.94
CA LEU A 92 0.32 0.40 -18.26
C LEU A 92 1.09 -0.12 -17.02
N PRO A 93 2.34 0.30 -16.81
CA PRO A 93 3.08 0.01 -15.59
C PRO A 93 2.73 1.02 -14.48
N ILE A 94 2.80 0.56 -13.23
CA ILE A 94 2.70 1.37 -12.01
C ILE A 94 4.12 1.69 -11.54
N LYS A 95 4.40 2.94 -11.16
CA LYS A 95 5.71 3.39 -10.65
C LYS A 95 5.62 3.85 -9.20
N GLN A 96 6.66 3.59 -8.41
CA GLN A 96 6.82 4.11 -7.06
C GLN A 96 8.30 4.18 -6.67
N VAL A 97 8.74 5.30 -6.09
CA VAL A 97 9.99 5.38 -5.32
C VAL A 97 9.70 5.12 -3.84
N PHE A 98 10.51 4.28 -3.20
CA PHE A 98 10.52 4.03 -1.76
C PHE A 98 11.84 4.51 -1.15
N ASP A 99 11.75 5.36 -0.13
CA ASP A 99 12.89 5.84 0.67
C ASP A 99 13.12 4.91 1.87
N LEU A 100 14.36 4.50 2.12
CA LEU A 100 14.67 3.49 3.13
C LEU A 100 14.42 3.97 4.57
N GLU A 101 14.62 5.24 4.90
CA GLU A 101 14.34 5.76 6.25
C GLU A 101 12.86 6.15 6.38
N ARG A 102 12.39 7.05 5.51
CA ARG A 102 11.01 7.60 5.55
C ARG A 102 9.96 6.50 5.43
N ASP A 103 10.15 5.52 4.55
CA ASP A 103 9.14 4.50 4.26
C ASP A 103 9.36 3.20 5.04
N ASN A 104 10.27 3.20 6.03
CA ASN A 104 10.50 2.09 6.98
C ASN A 104 10.99 0.79 6.32
N ARG A 105 11.95 0.90 5.38
CA ARG A 105 12.60 -0.24 4.70
C ARG A 105 11.59 -1.29 4.20
N ILE A 106 10.65 -0.84 3.36
CA ILE A 106 9.82 -1.71 2.52
C ILE A 106 10.75 -2.65 1.75
N THR A 107 10.40 -3.94 1.69
CA THR A 107 11.16 -4.93 0.91
C THR A 107 10.58 -5.08 -0.51
N ALA A 108 11.33 -5.66 -1.44
CA ALA A 108 10.89 -5.87 -2.82
C ALA A 108 9.49 -6.55 -2.91
N LEU A 109 9.28 -7.60 -2.11
CA LEU A 109 8.01 -8.31 -2.03
C LEU A 109 6.87 -7.48 -1.40
N GLN A 110 7.20 -6.53 -0.52
CA GLN A 110 6.22 -5.62 0.09
C GLN A 110 5.86 -4.48 -0.88
N ALA A 111 6.83 -3.95 -1.63
CA ALA A 111 6.60 -3.01 -2.71
C ALA A 111 5.68 -3.61 -3.77
N TYR A 112 5.96 -4.82 -4.26
CA TYR A 112 5.07 -5.56 -5.18
C TYR A 112 3.61 -5.61 -4.70
N LYS A 113 3.39 -5.86 -3.39
CA LYS A 113 2.04 -5.92 -2.80
C LYS A 113 1.35 -4.56 -2.75
N LEU A 114 2.09 -3.52 -2.36
CA LEU A 114 1.59 -2.15 -2.34
C LEU A 114 1.21 -1.67 -3.75
N LEU A 115 2.06 -1.89 -4.75
CA LEU A 115 1.77 -1.56 -6.16
C LEU A 115 0.69 -2.49 -6.77
N SER A 116 0.44 -3.66 -6.16
CA SER A 116 -0.69 -4.51 -6.55
C SER A 116 -2.05 -3.96 -6.06
N GLY A 117 -2.07 -3.02 -5.12
CA GLY A 117 -3.26 -2.44 -4.48
C GLY A 117 -3.51 -2.92 -3.04
N ASN A 118 -2.72 -3.89 -2.55
CA ASN A 118 -2.92 -4.50 -1.24
C ASN A 118 -2.39 -3.61 -0.12
N SER A 119 -2.91 -3.80 1.10
CA SER A 119 -2.43 -3.13 2.31
C SER A 119 -1.71 -4.12 3.21
N LEU A 120 -0.67 -3.69 3.94
CA LEU A 120 0.13 -4.58 4.81
C LEU A 120 0.47 -3.94 6.17
N GLU A 121 0.55 -4.76 7.21
CA GLU A 121 0.95 -4.39 8.58
C GLU A 121 2.48 -4.51 8.69
N ARG A 122 3.14 -3.47 9.22
CA ARG A 122 4.55 -3.52 9.63
C ARG A 122 4.73 -2.99 11.05
N ASP A 123 5.75 -3.53 11.70
CA ASP A 123 6.35 -2.92 12.88
C ASP A 123 7.13 -1.66 12.47
N VAL A 124 6.80 -0.53 13.11
CA VAL A 124 7.47 0.78 13.00
C VAL A 124 8.04 1.14 14.37
N TYR A 125 9.26 1.67 14.41
CA TYR A 125 9.96 2.05 15.64
C TYR A 125 10.04 3.57 15.74
N ALA A 126 9.36 4.15 16.72
CA ALA A 126 9.43 5.59 16.99
C ALA A 126 10.76 5.93 17.71
N LYS A 127 11.49 6.95 17.23
CA LYS A 127 12.68 7.47 17.93
C LYS A 127 12.22 8.04 19.28
N ALA A 128 12.72 7.50 20.39
CA ALA A 128 12.37 7.98 21.72
C ALA A 128 13.14 9.27 22.04
N GLU A 129 12.43 10.33 22.44
CA GLU A 129 12.99 11.68 22.66
C GLU A 129 14.00 11.75 23.82
N ASN A 130 13.96 10.76 24.72
CA ASN A 130 14.74 10.67 25.94
C ASN A 130 15.85 9.60 25.89
N GLY A 131 16.07 8.94 24.74
CA GLY A 131 17.09 7.90 24.57
C GLY A 131 16.70 6.49 25.08
N GLU A 132 15.43 6.27 25.43
CA GLU A 132 14.91 4.96 25.81
C GLU A 132 14.65 4.04 24.60
N THR A 133 14.18 2.82 24.86
CA THR A 133 13.85 1.83 23.82
C THR A 133 12.74 2.36 22.89
N ALA A 134 13.07 2.47 21.60
CA ALA A 134 12.15 2.95 20.56
C ALA A 134 10.79 2.23 20.59
N GLU A 135 9.69 3.00 20.73
CA GLU A 135 8.35 2.42 20.86
C GLU A 135 7.96 1.69 19.57
N LYS A 136 7.59 0.41 19.71
CA LYS A 136 7.29 -0.49 18.60
C LYS A 136 5.79 -0.49 18.29
N LYS A 137 5.35 0.35 17.35
CA LYS A 137 3.95 0.42 16.89
C LYS A 137 3.70 -0.46 15.67
N LYS A 138 2.52 -1.10 15.62
CA LYS A 138 2.01 -1.77 14.41
C LYS A 138 1.29 -0.75 13.54
N VAL A 139 1.72 -0.60 12.29
CA VAL A 139 1.23 0.41 11.36
C VAL A 139 0.87 -0.26 10.04
N TRP A 140 -0.28 0.09 9.49
CA TRP A 140 -0.70 -0.38 8.16
C TRP A 140 -0.25 0.57 7.06
N PHE A 141 0.19 0.03 5.94
CA PHE A 141 0.67 0.74 4.76
C PHE A 141 -0.24 0.42 3.56
N LYS A 142 -0.68 1.43 2.81
CA LYS A 142 -1.39 1.30 1.51
C LYS A 142 -1.00 2.46 0.59
N LEU A 143 -0.72 2.19 -0.69
CA LEU A 143 -0.57 3.25 -1.70
C LEU A 143 -1.94 3.73 -2.16
N ASN A 144 -2.07 5.05 -2.38
CA ASN A 144 -3.22 5.63 -3.07
C ASN A 144 -2.98 5.60 -4.59
N LEU A 145 -3.31 4.48 -5.24
CA LEU A 145 -3.02 4.26 -6.66
C LEU A 145 -3.86 5.16 -7.61
N ASP A 146 -4.94 5.75 -7.11
CA ASP A 146 -5.86 6.58 -7.89
C ASP A 146 -5.32 8.00 -8.20
N VAL A 147 -4.22 8.41 -7.54
CA VAL A 147 -3.60 9.73 -7.74
C VAL A 147 -2.07 9.61 -7.82
N GLN A 148 -1.42 10.56 -8.48
CA GLN A 148 0.05 10.68 -8.53
C GLN A 148 0.51 12.07 -8.10
N ASP A 149 1.70 12.15 -7.49
CA ASP A 149 2.38 13.40 -7.20
C ASP A 149 3.09 13.99 -8.44
N ALA A 150 3.71 15.16 -8.29
CA ALA A 150 4.44 15.85 -9.36
C ALA A 150 5.66 15.06 -9.90
N TYR A 151 6.05 13.96 -9.25
CA TYR A 151 7.17 13.08 -9.62
C TYR A 151 6.68 11.71 -10.15
N GLY A 152 5.37 11.49 -10.24
CA GLY A 152 4.75 10.25 -10.70
C GLY A 152 4.68 9.14 -9.64
N ASN A 153 4.83 9.46 -8.35
CA ASN A 153 4.66 8.50 -7.25
C ASN A 153 3.22 8.51 -6.72
N HIS A 154 2.81 7.40 -6.13
CA HIS A 154 1.53 7.28 -5.43
C HIS A 154 1.71 7.59 -3.92
N PRO A 155 0.81 8.38 -3.29
CA PRO A 155 0.91 8.68 -1.86
C PRO A 155 0.82 7.43 -0.97
N LEU A 156 1.85 7.19 -0.16
CA LEU A 156 1.95 6.06 0.78
C LEU A 156 1.29 6.42 2.13
N LYS A 157 0.05 6.01 2.33
CA LYS A 157 -0.69 6.24 3.58
C LYS A 157 -0.26 5.25 4.66
N LYS A 158 -0.03 5.78 5.87
CA LYS A 158 0.32 5.05 7.10
C LYS A 158 -0.84 5.16 8.09
N PHE A 159 -1.44 4.04 8.47
CA PHE A 159 -2.53 3.98 9.44
C PHE A 159 -1.99 3.39 10.75
N TYR A 160 -1.73 4.27 11.71
CA TYR A 160 -1.25 3.94 13.05
C TYR A 160 -2.41 3.43 13.95
N PRO A 161 -2.16 2.79 15.11
CA PRO A 161 -3.22 2.24 15.97
C PRO A 161 -4.29 3.27 16.38
N GLU A 162 -3.90 4.53 16.53
CA GLU A 162 -4.75 5.68 16.84
C GLU A 162 -5.85 5.93 15.77
N PHE A 163 -5.64 5.46 14.53
CA PHE A 163 -6.66 5.48 13.47
C PHE A 163 -7.83 4.52 13.78
N LYS A 164 -7.66 3.54 14.67
CA LYS A 164 -8.66 2.53 15.05
C LYS A 164 -9.18 1.72 13.85
N PHE A 165 -8.28 1.00 13.20
CA PHE A 165 -8.59 -0.14 12.33
C PHE A 165 -8.17 -1.42 13.04
N ASP A 166 -9.14 -2.23 13.46
CA ASP A 166 -8.87 -3.59 13.91
C ASP A 166 -9.24 -4.59 12.82
N LEU A 167 -8.34 -5.54 12.54
CA LEU A 167 -8.52 -6.53 11.47
C LEU A 167 -9.46 -7.68 11.88
N SER A 168 -9.49 -8.05 13.16
CA SER A 168 -10.35 -9.12 13.69
C SER A 168 -11.81 -8.70 13.63
N GLU A 169 -12.14 -7.53 14.21
CA GLU A 169 -13.46 -6.92 14.07
C GLU A 169 -13.85 -6.67 12.61
N SER A 170 -12.86 -6.40 11.75
CA SER A 170 -13.11 -6.17 10.32
C SER A 170 -13.43 -7.46 9.57
N ILE A 171 -12.95 -8.62 10.01
CA ILE A 171 -13.35 -9.92 9.48
C ILE A 171 -14.74 -10.30 10.00
N ASP A 172 -15.01 -10.10 11.30
CA ASP A 172 -16.27 -10.47 11.96
C ASP A 172 -17.51 -9.74 11.41
N LYS A 173 -17.32 -8.62 10.73
CA LYS A 173 -18.40 -7.88 10.04
C LYS A 173 -18.89 -8.58 8.77
N TYR A 174 -18.11 -9.47 8.15
CA TYR A 174 -18.44 -10.06 6.85
C TYR A 174 -19.10 -11.44 7.00
N PRO A 175 -20.05 -11.81 6.12
CA PRO A 175 -20.78 -13.07 6.20
C PRO A 175 -19.95 -14.25 5.67
N PHE A 176 -18.74 -14.47 6.20
CA PHE A 176 -17.92 -15.64 5.91
C PHE A 176 -18.61 -16.92 6.41
N LYS A 177 -18.46 -18.01 5.65
CA LYS A 177 -19.10 -19.29 5.93
C LYS A 177 -18.10 -20.29 6.49
N GLY A 178 -18.36 -20.78 7.70
CA GLY A 178 -17.58 -21.85 8.32
C GLY A 178 -16.21 -21.44 8.87
N LEU A 179 -15.89 -20.15 8.87
CA LEU A 179 -14.62 -19.62 9.37
C LEU A 179 -14.50 -19.88 10.88
N THR A 180 -13.66 -20.83 11.28
CA THR A 180 -13.28 -21.04 12.69
C THR A 180 -12.25 -20.00 13.14
N GLU A 181 -12.07 -19.82 14.46
CA GLU A 181 -11.05 -18.91 15.00
C GLU A 181 -9.63 -19.24 14.50
N LEU A 182 -9.31 -20.53 14.28
CA LEU A 182 -8.01 -20.96 13.73
C LEU A 182 -7.84 -20.51 12.26
N GLU A 183 -8.89 -20.58 11.46
CA GLU A 183 -8.89 -20.11 10.07
C GLU A 183 -8.93 -18.58 9.99
N LYS A 184 -9.57 -17.91 10.95
CA LYS A 184 -9.55 -16.46 11.14
C LYS A 184 -8.16 -15.96 11.52
N ASP A 185 -7.44 -16.64 12.41
CA ASP A 185 -6.03 -16.35 12.72
C ASP A 185 -5.13 -16.57 11.49
N GLY A 186 -5.35 -17.67 10.75
CA GLY A 186 -4.69 -17.93 9.48
C GLY A 186 -4.92 -16.81 8.46
N MET A 187 -6.19 -16.40 8.27
CA MET A 187 -6.59 -15.29 7.42
C MET A 187 -5.94 -13.99 7.86
N MET A 188 -6.00 -13.64 9.15
CA MET A 188 -5.35 -12.45 9.70
C MET A 188 -3.84 -12.44 9.42
N ARG A 189 -3.15 -13.58 9.55
CA ARG A 189 -1.72 -13.69 9.21
C ARG A 189 -1.46 -13.46 7.72
N VAL A 190 -2.30 -13.97 6.84
CA VAL A 190 -2.22 -13.75 5.37
C VAL A 190 -2.45 -12.27 5.05
N LEU A 191 -3.50 -11.68 5.61
CA LEU A 191 -3.92 -10.30 5.39
C LEU A 191 -2.91 -9.27 5.93
N ARG A 192 -2.40 -9.44 7.15
CA ARG A 192 -1.32 -8.60 7.72
C ARG A 192 -0.09 -8.57 6.83
N ASN A 193 0.20 -9.66 6.14
CA ASN A 193 1.33 -9.75 5.21
C ASN A 193 1.05 -9.13 3.82
N GLY A 194 -0.10 -8.50 3.58
CA GLY A 194 -0.48 -7.95 2.27
C GLY A 194 -0.67 -8.99 1.17
N ASN A 195 -0.95 -10.24 1.56
CA ASN A 195 -1.42 -11.27 0.63
C ASN A 195 -2.96 -11.19 0.52
N LEU A 196 -3.53 -11.89 -0.47
CA LEU A 196 -4.96 -12.18 -0.46
C LEU A 196 -5.22 -13.52 0.25
N ALA A 197 -6.26 -13.56 1.09
CA ALA A 197 -6.82 -14.80 1.61
C ALA A 197 -7.98 -15.27 0.72
N GLN A 198 -8.16 -16.58 0.57
CA GLN A 198 -9.37 -17.15 -0.03
C GLN A 198 -10.31 -17.61 1.08
N ALA A 199 -11.60 -17.37 0.93
CA ALA A 199 -12.65 -17.86 1.83
C ALA A 199 -13.98 -18.00 1.09
N ASP A 200 -14.94 -18.71 1.69
CA ASP A 200 -16.31 -18.75 1.22
C ASP A 200 -17.18 -17.73 1.97
N MET A 201 -17.99 -16.98 1.24
CA MET A 201 -18.85 -15.91 1.77
C MET A 201 -20.30 -16.12 1.35
N LEU A 202 -21.26 -15.83 2.23
CA LEU A 202 -22.68 -15.84 1.92
C LEU A 202 -23.11 -14.48 1.35
N ILE A 203 -23.36 -14.43 0.04
CA ILE A 203 -23.82 -13.24 -0.67
C ILE A 203 -25.29 -13.44 -1.04
N GLY A 204 -26.18 -12.67 -0.41
CA GLY A 204 -27.62 -12.85 -0.47
C GLY A 204 -28.07 -14.23 0.04
N LYS A 205 -28.28 -15.19 -0.87
CA LYS A 205 -28.65 -16.58 -0.58
C LYS A 205 -27.67 -17.62 -1.13
N LYS A 206 -26.51 -17.19 -1.67
CA LYS A 206 -25.53 -18.07 -2.32
C LYS A 206 -24.21 -18.06 -1.56
N THR A 207 -23.62 -19.24 -1.34
CA THR A 207 -22.20 -19.32 -0.99
C THR A 207 -21.37 -19.03 -2.24
N VAL A 208 -20.42 -18.12 -2.15
CA VAL A 208 -19.50 -17.72 -3.22
C VAL A 208 -18.07 -17.78 -2.66
N SER A 209 -17.16 -18.44 -3.38
CA SER A 209 -15.74 -18.42 -3.02
C SER A 209 -15.11 -17.14 -3.52
N VAL A 210 -14.50 -16.39 -2.60
CA VAL A 210 -13.99 -15.02 -2.80
C VAL A 210 -12.51 -14.93 -2.38
N PHE A 211 -11.82 -13.93 -2.90
CA PHE A 211 -10.55 -13.47 -2.35
C PHE A 211 -10.75 -12.18 -1.57
N VAL A 212 -10.00 -11.97 -0.50
CA VAL A 212 -10.05 -10.75 0.32
C VAL A 212 -8.66 -10.20 0.60
N THR A 213 -8.52 -8.87 0.66
CA THR A 213 -7.35 -8.21 1.26
C THR A 213 -7.79 -7.15 2.28
N ALA A 214 -6.91 -6.74 3.18
CA ALA A 214 -7.23 -5.76 4.22
C ALA A 214 -7.35 -4.35 3.62
N ASN A 215 -8.39 -3.60 3.99
CA ASN A 215 -8.52 -2.18 3.65
C ASN A 215 -8.60 -1.32 4.93
N PRO A 216 -7.44 -0.82 5.44
CA PRO A 216 -7.43 0.05 6.60
C PRO A 216 -8.14 1.38 6.33
N GLN A 217 -8.07 1.93 5.12
CA GLN A 217 -8.66 3.23 4.77
C GLN A 217 -10.18 3.27 4.99
N PHE A 218 -10.88 2.18 4.64
CA PHE A 218 -12.32 2.04 4.85
C PHE A 218 -12.67 1.14 6.06
N LYS A 219 -11.68 0.83 6.91
CA LYS A 219 -11.82 0.01 8.13
C LYS A 219 -12.53 -1.32 7.91
N GLY A 220 -12.14 -2.03 6.86
CA GLY A 220 -12.79 -3.25 6.40
C GLY A 220 -11.88 -4.11 5.52
N LEU A 221 -12.48 -4.82 4.56
CA LEU A 221 -11.81 -5.68 3.60
C LEU A 221 -12.18 -5.24 2.17
N ASP A 222 -11.21 -5.30 1.27
CA ASP A 222 -11.46 -5.31 -0.17
C ASP A 222 -11.80 -6.76 -0.57
N VAL A 223 -12.94 -6.98 -1.24
CA VAL A 223 -13.47 -8.32 -1.58
C VAL A 223 -13.53 -8.49 -3.10
N PHE A 224 -13.09 -9.65 -3.59
CA PHE A 224 -12.98 -9.96 -5.01
C PHE A 224 -13.58 -11.32 -5.36
N ASP A 225 -14.11 -11.44 -6.57
CA ASP A 225 -14.62 -12.68 -7.12
C ASP A 225 -13.49 -13.63 -7.59
N LYS A 226 -13.87 -14.79 -8.13
CA LYS A 226 -12.95 -15.81 -8.67
C LYS A 226 -12.03 -15.29 -9.79
N ASN A 227 -12.39 -14.18 -10.44
CA ASN A 227 -11.71 -13.54 -11.58
C ASN A 227 -10.90 -12.30 -11.15
N MET A 228 -10.89 -11.94 -9.86
CA MET A 228 -10.35 -10.70 -9.27
C MET A 228 -11.15 -9.42 -9.58
N ALA A 229 -12.41 -9.51 -9.98
CA ALA A 229 -13.30 -8.36 -10.04
C ALA A 229 -13.78 -7.98 -8.62
N ILE A 230 -13.83 -6.68 -8.30
CA ILE A 230 -14.29 -6.20 -6.99
C ILE A 230 -15.77 -6.52 -6.79
N ILE A 231 -16.12 -7.16 -5.68
CA ILE A 231 -17.49 -7.32 -5.21
C ILE A 231 -17.81 -6.11 -4.33
N ARG A 232 -18.86 -5.35 -4.64
CA ARG A 232 -19.15 -4.10 -3.92
C ARG A 232 -19.79 -4.37 -2.55
N GLN A 233 -19.60 -3.43 -1.63
CA GLN A 233 -20.17 -3.48 -0.27
C GLN A 233 -21.71 -3.56 -0.28
N ASP A 234 -22.39 -2.93 -1.24
CA ASP A 234 -23.85 -2.99 -1.38
C ASP A 234 -24.38 -4.34 -1.88
N GLU A 235 -23.52 -5.17 -2.49
CA GLU A 235 -23.87 -6.53 -2.92
C GLU A 235 -23.69 -7.55 -1.78
N ILE A 236 -22.70 -7.32 -0.91
CA ILE A 236 -22.44 -8.12 0.31
C ILE A 236 -23.45 -7.75 1.41
N PHE A 237 -23.70 -6.45 1.60
CA PHE A 237 -24.59 -5.88 2.60
C PHE A 237 -25.75 -5.12 1.92
N PRO A 238 -26.69 -5.82 1.25
CA PRO A 238 -27.83 -5.18 0.63
C PRO A 238 -28.64 -4.42 1.67
N LYS A 239 -28.83 -3.12 1.43
CA LYS A 239 -29.64 -2.25 2.29
C LYS A 239 -31.04 -2.83 2.39
N GLN A 240 -31.49 -3.17 3.61
CA GLN A 240 -32.88 -3.53 3.82
C GLN A 240 -33.74 -2.30 3.54
N GLU A 241 -34.54 -2.35 2.48
CA GLU A 241 -35.56 -1.34 2.22
C GLU A 241 -36.53 -1.30 3.39
N LYS A 242 -36.48 -0.21 4.18
CA LYS A 242 -37.55 0.11 5.12
C LYS A 242 -38.79 0.45 4.29
N VAL A 243 -39.67 -0.53 4.11
CA VAL A 243 -40.98 -0.36 3.46
C VAL A 243 -41.87 0.51 4.35
N GLN A 244 -41.62 1.82 4.36
CA GLN A 244 -42.53 2.82 4.89
C GLN A 244 -43.65 3.03 3.88
N ARG A 245 -44.59 2.09 3.89
CA ARG A 245 -45.90 2.28 3.28
C ARG A 245 -46.68 3.24 4.18
N ASN A 246 -46.93 4.46 3.70
CA ASN A 246 -47.88 5.39 4.28
C ASN A 246 -48.38 6.33 3.17
N ASP A 247 -49.60 6.10 2.70
CA ASP A 247 -50.34 7.06 1.90
C ASP A 247 -50.82 8.22 2.79
N VAL A 248 -50.38 9.45 2.51
CA VAL A 248 -51.20 10.66 2.74
C VAL A 248 -51.03 11.60 1.55
N SER A 249 -52.16 12.18 1.17
CA SER A 249 -52.49 12.98 -0.01
C SER A 249 -51.61 14.19 -0.37
N GLN A 250 -51.90 14.70 -1.57
CA GLN A 250 -51.37 15.87 -2.26
C GLN A 250 -51.65 17.22 -1.57
N GLU A 251 -51.17 18.28 -2.24
CA GLU A 251 -51.25 19.73 -1.98
C GLU A 251 -50.04 20.31 -1.21
N GLN A 252 -49.38 21.39 -1.65
CA GLN A 252 -49.72 22.39 -2.68
C GLN A 252 -48.59 22.60 -3.72
N ALA A 253 -48.92 23.19 -4.87
CA ALA A 253 -47.93 23.57 -5.89
C ALA A 253 -48.18 24.99 -6.44
N THR A 254 -47.23 25.91 -6.18
CA THR A 254 -47.02 27.24 -6.78
C THR A 254 -45.67 27.77 -6.25
N PHE A 255 -44.79 28.48 -6.98
CA PHE A 255 -44.80 29.02 -8.34
C PHE A 255 -43.36 29.04 -8.91
N ARG A 256 -43.18 28.73 -10.21
CA ARG A 256 -42.15 29.18 -11.21
C ARG A 256 -40.67 29.39 -10.80
N GLU A 257 -39.69 28.79 -11.50
CA GLU A 257 -39.03 29.28 -12.75
C GLU A 257 -38.43 30.70 -12.60
N VAL A 258 -37.18 31.03 -12.99
CA VAL A 258 -36.16 30.50 -13.94
C VAL A 258 -34.76 30.62 -13.22
N ASP A 259 -33.62 29.98 -13.51
CA ASP A 259 -33.00 29.34 -14.70
C ASP A 259 -32.02 28.19 -14.32
N LEU A 260 -31.29 27.63 -15.29
CA LEU A 260 -30.16 26.69 -15.12
C LEU A 260 -28.79 27.39 -15.30
N SER A 261 -27.83 27.11 -14.41
CA SER A 261 -26.39 27.12 -14.77
C SER A 261 -25.54 26.24 -13.85
N ALA A 262 -24.34 25.91 -14.33
CA ALA A 262 -23.27 25.07 -13.77
C ALA A 262 -23.17 24.94 -12.22
N ALA A 263 -22.63 23.89 -11.60
CA ALA A 263 -22.23 22.51 -11.92
C ALA A 263 -21.24 22.09 -10.81
N LYS A 264 -21.21 20.81 -10.41
CA LYS A 264 -20.18 20.19 -9.54
C LYS A 264 -19.86 20.91 -8.21
N THR A 265 -20.67 20.66 -7.19
CA THR A 265 -20.17 20.66 -5.81
C THR A 265 -19.39 19.36 -5.58
N GLU A 266 -18.10 19.45 -5.27
CA GLU A 266 -17.30 18.31 -4.81
C GLU A 266 -17.65 18.02 -3.34
N GLU A 267 -17.94 16.76 -2.99
CA GLU A 267 -18.02 16.33 -1.59
C GLU A 267 -16.61 16.29 -0.98
N ARG A 268 -16.13 17.44 -0.49
CA ARG A 268 -14.86 17.52 0.25
C ARG A 268 -15.05 16.93 1.65
N PHE A 269 -14.28 15.89 1.94
CA PHE A 269 -14.41 15.16 3.21
C PHE A 269 -13.64 15.88 4.34
N PRO A 270 -14.09 15.78 5.62
CA PRO A 270 -13.60 16.65 6.70
C PRO A 270 -12.14 16.47 7.18
N TRP A 271 -11.30 15.75 6.43
CA TRP A 271 -9.93 15.36 6.81
C TRP A 271 -8.85 15.85 5.83
N GLU A 272 -9.18 16.67 4.83
CA GLU A 272 -8.17 17.34 3.98
C GLU A 272 -7.28 18.33 4.77
N ASN A 273 -7.75 18.84 5.91
CA ASN A 273 -7.07 19.86 6.72
C ASN A 273 -5.98 19.31 7.69
N GLN A 274 -5.27 18.24 7.33
CA GLN A 274 -4.15 17.70 8.12
C GLN A 274 -2.84 17.55 7.32
N GLN A 275 -2.51 18.58 6.53
CA GLN A 275 -1.17 18.77 5.99
C GLN A 275 -0.87 20.28 5.83
N ASP A 276 -0.46 20.93 6.92
CA ASP A 276 0.33 22.18 6.91
C ASP A 276 0.72 22.58 8.35
N ASN A 277 1.87 22.08 8.83
CA ASN A 277 2.66 22.68 9.94
C ASN A 277 3.93 21.85 10.23
N ASP A 278 4.88 21.79 9.28
CA ASP A 278 6.28 21.48 9.63
C ASP A 278 7.29 21.98 8.57
N ALA A 279 7.27 23.29 8.27
CA ALA A 279 8.23 23.91 7.35
C ALA A 279 8.34 25.44 7.50
N SER A 280 9.03 25.96 8.54
CA SER A 280 9.92 27.15 8.45
C SER A 280 10.39 27.71 9.79
N GLN A 281 11.62 27.38 10.21
CA GLN A 281 12.47 28.30 10.98
C GLN A 281 13.92 28.20 10.47
N GLY A 282 14.16 28.79 9.29
CA GLY A 282 15.52 29.15 8.87
C GLY A 282 15.80 30.56 9.37
N SER A 283 16.56 30.71 10.46
CA SER A 283 16.94 32.03 10.97
C SER A 283 18.10 32.61 10.16
N GLU A 284 17.79 33.65 9.37
CA GLU A 284 18.81 34.55 8.84
C GLU A 284 19.61 35.19 9.98
N ILE A 285 20.93 35.27 9.83
CA ILE A 285 21.79 36.14 10.64
C ILE A 285 22.70 36.87 9.65
N GLY A 286 22.61 38.19 9.62
CA GLY A 286 23.49 39.05 8.83
C GLY A 286 24.26 40.01 9.73
N LEU A 287 25.48 40.36 9.28
CA LEU A 287 26.54 41.13 9.98
C LEU A 287 27.26 40.35 11.10
#